data_AF-A0A183SWI5-F1
#
_entry.id   AF-A0A183SWI5-F1
#
_cell.length_a   1.000
_cell.length_b   1.000
_cell.length_c   1.000
_cell.angle_alpha   90.00
_cell.angle_beta   90.00
_cell.angle_gamma   90.00
#
_symmetry.space_group_name_H-M   'P 1'
#
loop_
_entity.id
_entity.type
_entity.pdbx_description
1 polymer ?
#
loop_
_entity_poly.entity_id
_entity_poly.type
_entity_poly.pdbx_seq_one_letter_code
_entity_poly.pdbx_strand_id
1 'polypeptide(L)'
;LLFEEKTTKIHTYRCAGFRTARACRKDAEACTSYRLKRMTSALHLCTLPQGDRCYCHTCNLLFARSVGLKDHLGHNFVSGLQIFFSLDWLNFLVAVFHDLGVRNVLCVGAPRLFDFLRIHTEDKYDVTTFLLDIDARLVFFAQFNMLNGHFFEEDTGCAAISTFFEACNGRSIIFCDPPFSVMLQPLMVALTSLMESMKKNGTGEFLRYFKLPIRHVLPFQVTYERHCHSNRRVSIVRLFTDLPPKDIRPPPGLESQFCEDCQRYSSVDNPHCDICKACTTLHGPPYVHCNACSRCRPPGRVHCNTCGRYTGFFHALLYGRRQTPQ
;
A
#
# COMPACT_ATOMS: atom_id res chain seq x y z
N LEU A 1 -7.62 -18.71 -6.80
CA LEU A 1 -8.75 -17.77 -7.02
C LEU A 1 -9.60 -18.28 -8.18
N LEU A 2 -10.93 -18.29 -8.01
CA LEU A 2 -11.89 -18.65 -9.06
C LEU A 2 -12.20 -17.42 -9.92
N PHE A 3 -12.21 -17.58 -11.24
CA PHE A 3 -12.55 -16.55 -12.22
C PHE A 3 -13.68 -17.05 -13.11
N GLU A 4 -14.65 -16.17 -13.37
CA GLU A 4 -15.69 -16.38 -14.38
C GLU A 4 -15.41 -15.47 -15.58
N GLU A 5 -15.36 -16.04 -16.78
CA GLU A 5 -15.30 -15.26 -18.01
C GLU A 5 -16.67 -14.66 -18.34
N LYS A 6 -16.73 -13.33 -18.55
CA LYS A 6 -18.00 -12.58 -18.67
C LYS A 6 -18.90 -13.06 -19.80
N THR A 7 -18.32 -13.48 -20.93
CA THR A 7 -19.02 -13.86 -22.16
C THR A 7 -19.42 -15.33 -22.15
N THR A 8 -18.47 -16.21 -21.84
CA THR A 8 -18.65 -17.67 -21.95
C THR A 8 -19.17 -18.32 -20.68
N LYS A 9 -19.13 -17.62 -19.55
CA LYS A 9 -19.41 -18.16 -18.20
C LYS A 9 -18.51 -19.33 -17.80
N ILE A 10 -17.38 -19.49 -18.47
CA ILE A 10 -16.40 -20.52 -18.14
C ILE A 10 -15.70 -20.15 -16.83
N HIS A 11 -15.63 -21.13 -15.95
CA HIS A 11 -14.97 -21.03 -14.65
C HIS A 11 -13.54 -21.54 -14.75
N THR A 12 -12.57 -20.74 -14.29
CA THR A 12 -11.15 -21.13 -14.25
C THR A 12 -10.50 -20.77 -12.92
N TYR A 13 -9.62 -21.64 -12.44
CA TYR A 13 -8.78 -21.34 -11.29
C TYR A 13 -7.46 -20.72 -11.73
N ARG A 14 -7.05 -19.64 -11.05
CA ARG A 14 -5.72 -19.03 -11.20
C ARG A 14 -5.02 -18.87 -9.86
N CYS A 15 -3.69 -18.85 -9.90
CA CYS A 15 -2.84 -18.72 -8.72
C CYS A 15 -3.13 -17.43 -7.94
N ALA A 16 -3.12 -17.52 -6.61
CA ALA A 16 -3.28 -16.38 -5.71
C ALA A 16 -1.94 -15.71 -5.36
N GLY A 17 -0.81 -16.43 -5.42
CA GLY A 17 0.52 -15.88 -5.11
C GLY A 17 1.25 -15.26 -6.30
N PHE A 18 0.87 -15.62 -7.53
CA PHE A 18 1.59 -15.24 -8.74
C PHE A 18 0.69 -14.66 -9.82
N ARG A 19 1.16 -13.60 -10.48
CA ARG A 19 0.48 -12.93 -11.60
C ARG A 19 0.35 -13.79 -12.86
N THR A 20 1.28 -14.71 -13.08
CA THR A 20 1.30 -15.54 -14.28
C THR A 20 1.48 -17.00 -13.90
N ALA A 21 0.84 -17.89 -14.67
CA ALA A 21 1.00 -19.33 -14.49
C ALA A 21 2.46 -19.77 -14.67
N ARG A 22 3.23 -19.08 -15.53
CA ARG A 22 4.66 -19.33 -15.71
C ARG A 22 5.46 -19.03 -14.45
N ALA A 23 5.20 -17.90 -13.78
CA ALA A 23 5.88 -17.55 -12.53
C ALA A 23 5.54 -18.57 -11.43
N CYS A 24 4.27 -18.98 -11.32
CA CYS A 24 3.84 -20.00 -10.38
C CYS A 24 4.52 -21.36 -10.60
N ARG A 25 4.64 -21.81 -11.85
CA ARG A 25 5.29 -23.10 -12.18
C ARG A 25 6.78 -23.08 -11.85
N LYS A 26 7.48 -22.00 -12.21
CA LYS A 26 8.90 -21.82 -11.89
C LYS A 26 9.17 -21.86 -10.38
N ASP A 27 8.24 -21.33 -9.59
CA ASP A 27 8.34 -21.35 -8.14
C ASP A 27 8.06 -22.74 -7.55
N ALA A 28 7.04 -23.44 -8.06
CA ALA A 28 6.75 -24.82 -7.67
C ALA A 28 7.90 -25.81 -7.97
N GLU A 29 8.60 -25.61 -9.10
CA GLU A 29 9.80 -26.37 -9.46
C GLU A 29 11.00 -26.02 -8.56
N ALA A 30 11.02 -24.83 -7.95
CA ALA A 30 12.07 -24.38 -7.06
C ALA A 30 11.84 -24.81 -5.60
N CYS A 31 10.58 -24.85 -5.15
CA CYS A 31 10.17 -25.14 -3.77
C CYS A 31 10.52 -26.54 -3.25
N THR A 32 10.84 -27.51 -4.10
CA THR A 32 11.38 -28.83 -3.67
C THR A 32 12.84 -28.76 -3.19
N SER A 33 13.49 -27.60 -3.27
CA SER A 33 14.91 -27.42 -2.90
C SER A 33 15.22 -26.20 -2.00
N TYR A 34 14.19 -25.47 -1.54
CA TYR A 34 14.38 -24.17 -0.89
C TYR A 34 14.77 -24.27 0.59
N ARG A 35 16.07 -24.43 0.86
CA ARG A 35 16.70 -23.76 2.03
C ARG A 35 17.35 -22.49 1.52
N LEU A 36 16.88 -21.33 1.97
CA LEU A 36 17.48 -20.05 1.64
C LEU A 36 18.91 -20.02 2.20
N LYS A 37 19.90 -20.10 1.31
CA LYS A 37 21.29 -19.94 1.72
C LYS A 37 21.52 -18.43 1.97
N ARG A 38 22.32 -18.07 2.97
CA ARG A 38 22.65 -16.67 3.30
C ARG A 38 24.17 -16.54 3.27
N MET A 39 24.71 -15.67 2.40
CA MET A 39 26.13 -15.30 2.44
C MET A 39 26.43 -14.24 3.49
N THR A 40 25.40 -13.53 3.94
CA THR A 40 25.51 -12.42 4.89
C THR A 40 24.35 -12.48 5.87
N SER A 41 24.57 -12.11 7.13
CA SER A 41 23.52 -12.14 8.15
C SER A 41 22.36 -11.21 7.77
N ALA A 42 21.13 -11.59 8.13
CA ALA A 42 19.94 -10.79 7.87
C ALA A 42 20.06 -9.39 8.51
N LEU A 43 20.62 -9.32 9.72
CA LEU A 43 20.87 -8.07 10.44
C LEU A 43 21.78 -7.13 9.65
N HIS A 44 22.86 -7.64 9.07
CA HIS A 44 23.78 -6.82 8.27
C HIS A 44 23.14 -6.37 6.95
N LEU A 45 22.37 -7.22 6.27
CA LEU A 45 21.63 -6.83 5.05
C LEU A 45 20.65 -5.68 5.30
N CYS A 46 20.03 -5.62 6.48
CA CYS A 46 19.14 -4.52 6.87
C CYS A 46 19.87 -3.18 7.02
N THR A 47 21.16 -3.19 7.37
CA THR A 47 21.98 -1.97 7.49
C THR A 47 22.48 -1.41 6.16
N LEU A 48 22.49 -2.22 5.10
CA LEU A 48 23.01 -1.82 3.79
C LEU A 48 22.01 -0.95 3.02
N PRO A 49 22.46 -0.07 2.12
CA PRO A 49 21.56 0.58 1.18
C PRO A 49 20.80 -0.49 0.36
N GLN A 50 19.47 -0.39 0.21
CA GLN A 50 18.63 -1.14 -0.76
C GLN A 50 19.30 -1.51 -2.12
N GLY A 51 19.96 -0.58 -2.83
CA GLY A 51 20.72 -0.87 -4.06
C GLY A 51 21.84 -1.90 -3.90
N ASP A 52 22.30 -2.13 -2.67
CA ASP A 52 23.29 -3.12 -2.31
C ASP A 52 22.69 -4.40 -1.71
N ARG A 53 21.37 -4.49 -1.58
CA ARG A 53 20.69 -5.71 -1.15
C ARG A 53 20.23 -6.47 -2.40
N CYS A 54 20.79 -7.65 -2.61
CA CYS A 54 20.53 -8.47 -3.79
C CYS A 54 19.93 -9.82 -3.40
N TYR A 55 19.03 -10.32 -4.24
CA TYR A 55 18.55 -11.70 -4.20
C TYR A 55 18.82 -12.36 -5.53
N CYS A 56 19.59 -13.42 -5.48
CA CYS A 56 19.88 -14.24 -6.64
C CYS A 56 18.81 -15.34 -6.78
N HIS A 57 17.99 -15.27 -7.83
CA HIS A 57 17.04 -16.33 -8.19
C HIS A 57 17.76 -17.61 -8.63
N THR A 58 18.93 -17.50 -9.27
CA THR A 58 19.71 -18.68 -9.69
C THR A 58 20.26 -19.47 -8.51
N CYS A 59 20.83 -18.80 -7.51
CA CYS A 59 21.46 -19.44 -6.35
C CYS A 59 20.54 -19.57 -5.15
N ASN A 60 19.34 -18.98 -5.21
CA ASN A 60 18.43 -18.82 -4.07
C ASN A 60 19.14 -18.22 -2.84
N LEU A 61 19.81 -17.09 -3.04
CA LEU A 61 20.75 -16.51 -2.09
C LEU A 61 20.52 -15.02 -1.90
N LEU A 62 20.42 -14.59 -0.64
CA LEU A 62 20.55 -13.17 -0.28
C LEU A 62 22.02 -12.82 -0.09
N PHE A 63 22.46 -11.74 -0.74
CA PHE A 63 23.83 -11.25 -0.65
C PHE A 63 23.92 -9.72 -0.71
N ALA A 64 24.97 -9.18 -0.11
CA ALA A 64 25.34 -7.79 -0.27
C ALA A 64 26.02 -7.59 -1.63
N ARG A 65 25.55 -6.66 -2.46
CA ARG A 65 26.14 -6.34 -3.77
C ARG A 65 27.63 -6.01 -3.65
N SER A 66 28.01 -5.27 -2.61
CA SER A 66 29.41 -4.91 -2.33
C SER A 66 30.32 -6.12 -2.11
N VAL A 67 29.77 -7.25 -1.66
CA VAL A 67 30.54 -8.45 -1.30
C VAL A 67 30.41 -9.55 -2.35
N GLY A 68 29.20 -9.83 -2.82
CA GLY A 68 28.91 -11.03 -3.64
C GLY A 68 28.68 -10.76 -5.13
N LEU A 69 28.79 -9.52 -5.63
CA LEU A 69 28.46 -9.24 -7.04
C LEU A 69 29.30 -10.07 -8.02
N LYS A 70 30.57 -10.30 -7.73
CA LYS A 70 31.48 -11.09 -8.58
C LYS A 70 31.04 -12.55 -8.70
N ASP A 71 30.59 -13.13 -7.59
CA ASP A 71 30.12 -14.53 -7.51
C ASP A 71 28.73 -14.73 -8.14
N HIS A 72 28.04 -13.62 -8.44
CA HIS A 72 26.71 -13.61 -9.07
C HIS A 72 26.71 -12.98 -10.47
N LEU A 73 27.87 -12.77 -11.08
CA LEU A 73 27.97 -12.37 -12.50
C LEU A 73 27.38 -13.47 -13.39
N GLY A 74 26.41 -13.11 -14.22
CA GLY A 74 25.70 -14.05 -15.10
C GLY A 74 24.53 -14.79 -14.44
N HIS A 75 24.31 -14.61 -13.13
CA HIS A 75 23.13 -15.12 -12.45
C HIS A 75 21.93 -14.18 -12.59
N ASN A 76 20.72 -14.74 -12.55
CA ASN A 76 19.49 -13.95 -12.51
C ASN A 76 19.28 -13.46 -11.07
N PHE A 77 19.67 -12.22 -10.78
CA PHE A 77 19.46 -11.60 -9.48
C PHE A 77 18.75 -10.27 -9.60
N VAL A 78 17.98 -9.93 -8.58
CA VAL A 78 17.31 -8.63 -8.43
C VAL A 78 17.99 -7.84 -7.32
N SER A 79 18.27 -6.58 -7.58
CA SER A 79 18.72 -5.61 -6.58
C SER A 79 17.56 -4.69 -6.20
N GLY A 80 17.61 -4.13 -5.00
CA GLY A 80 16.61 -3.16 -4.58
C GLY A 80 15.32 -3.80 -4.08
N LEU A 81 15.46 -4.92 -3.38
CA LEU A 81 14.34 -5.63 -2.78
C LEU A 81 13.72 -4.81 -1.66
N GLN A 82 12.38 -4.81 -1.67
CA GLN A 82 11.46 -4.01 -0.86
C GLN A 82 11.65 -2.50 -0.99
N ILE A 83 10.57 -1.84 -1.40
CA ILE A 83 10.41 -0.39 -1.25
C ILE A 83 9.99 -0.21 0.20
N PHE A 84 10.83 0.45 0.97
CA PHE A 84 10.61 0.61 2.38
C PHE A 84 10.09 2.01 2.70
N PHE A 85 9.15 2.13 3.62
CA PHE A 85 8.74 3.43 4.15
C PHE A 85 9.94 4.23 4.63
N SER A 86 9.93 5.54 4.40
CA SER A 86 10.92 6.45 4.97
C SER A 86 10.77 6.50 6.51
N LEU A 87 11.82 6.91 7.22
CA LEU A 87 11.73 7.16 8.65
C LEU A 87 10.69 8.24 8.98
N ASP A 88 10.63 9.32 8.20
CA ASP A 88 9.63 10.39 8.40
C ASP A 88 8.20 9.86 8.30
N TRP A 89 7.93 8.96 7.35
CA TRP A 89 6.63 8.34 7.20
C TRP A 89 6.30 7.40 8.36
N LEU A 90 7.27 6.61 8.82
CA LEU A 90 7.08 5.71 9.97
C LEU A 90 6.83 6.50 11.26
N ASN A 91 7.60 7.56 11.50
CA ASN A 91 7.37 8.48 12.62
C ASN A 91 5.97 9.10 12.57
N PHE A 92 5.55 9.54 11.38
CA PHE A 92 4.19 10.05 11.18
C PHE A 92 3.12 9.00 11.53
N LEU A 93 3.26 7.76 11.05
CA LEU A 93 2.31 6.69 11.35
C LEU A 93 2.24 6.40 12.86
N VAL A 94 3.37 6.36 13.56
CA VAL A 94 3.39 6.16 15.02
C VAL A 94 2.72 7.32 15.76
N ALA A 95 2.95 8.56 15.33
CA ALA A 95 2.26 9.72 15.91
C ALA A 95 0.73 9.63 15.71
N VAL A 96 0.28 9.23 14.51
CA VAL A 96 -1.14 9.00 14.24
C VAL A 96 -1.70 7.88 15.13
N PHE A 97 -0.99 6.76 15.27
CA PHE A 97 -1.43 5.67 16.13
C PHE A 97 -1.53 6.10 17.60
N HIS A 98 -0.56 6.88 18.08
CA HIS A 98 -0.56 7.44 19.42
C HIS A 98 -1.73 8.41 19.65
N ASP A 99 -1.94 9.38 18.76
CA ASP A 99 -3.02 10.37 18.88
C ASP A 99 -4.41 9.71 18.86
N LEU A 100 -4.51 8.58 18.17
CA LEU A 100 -5.71 7.76 18.14
C LEU A 100 -5.79 6.79 19.34
N GLY A 101 -4.81 6.70 20.23
CA GLY A 101 -4.83 5.77 21.36
C GLY A 101 -4.83 4.29 20.92
N VAL A 102 -4.16 3.98 19.81
CA VAL A 102 -4.03 2.63 19.27
C VAL A 102 -3.08 1.83 20.13
N ARG A 103 -3.51 0.62 20.48
CA ARG A 103 -2.72 -0.32 21.28
C ARG A 103 -2.34 -1.58 20.53
N ASN A 104 -3.02 -1.89 19.43
CA ASN A 104 -2.71 -3.11 18.67
C ASN A 104 -2.58 -2.81 17.18
N VAL A 105 -1.52 -3.28 16.54
CA VAL A 105 -1.27 -3.10 15.10
C VAL A 105 -0.94 -4.44 14.43
N LEU A 106 -1.87 -4.96 13.64
CA LEU A 106 -1.64 -6.08 12.73
C LEU A 106 -1.05 -5.54 11.42
N CYS A 107 0.20 -5.88 11.13
CA CYS A 107 0.89 -5.54 9.89
C CYS A 107 0.68 -6.66 8.85
N VAL A 108 0.14 -6.35 7.68
CA VAL A 108 -0.07 -7.29 6.57
C VAL A 108 0.76 -6.86 5.36
N GLY A 109 1.86 -7.55 5.09
CA GLY A 109 2.81 -7.15 4.04
C GLY A 109 3.67 -5.93 4.38
N ALA A 110 3.67 -5.49 5.64
CA ALA A 110 4.35 -4.28 6.09
C ALA A 110 5.47 -4.57 7.12
N PRO A 111 6.49 -5.39 6.78
CA PRO A 111 7.50 -5.84 7.74
C PRO A 111 8.30 -4.69 8.35
N ARG A 112 8.54 -3.62 7.59
CA ARG A 112 9.27 -2.47 8.13
C ARG A 112 8.48 -1.67 9.16
N LEU A 113 7.16 -1.55 9.01
CA LEU A 113 6.35 -0.93 10.05
C LEU A 113 6.36 -1.80 11.31
N PHE A 114 6.24 -3.12 11.15
CA PHE A 114 6.33 -4.07 12.26
C PHE A 114 7.66 -3.95 13.02
N ASP A 115 8.79 -3.99 12.32
CA ASP A 115 10.12 -3.82 12.94
C ASP A 115 10.25 -2.45 13.62
N PHE A 116 9.76 -1.39 12.95
CA PHE A 116 9.82 -0.03 13.49
C PHE A 116 9.03 0.08 14.79
N LEU A 117 7.81 -0.44 14.83
CA LEU A 117 6.98 -0.46 16.03
C LEU A 117 7.71 -1.19 17.16
N ARG A 118 8.15 -2.43 16.93
CA ARG A 118 8.84 -3.22 17.96
C ARG A 118 10.06 -2.51 18.56
N ILE A 119 10.93 -1.94 17.71
CA ILE A 119 12.20 -1.35 18.14
C ILE A 119 12.01 0.05 18.73
N HIS A 120 11.12 0.87 18.15
CA HIS A 120 11.04 2.29 18.47
C HIS A 120 9.94 2.63 19.48
N THR A 121 9.02 1.70 19.73
CA THR A 121 7.97 1.87 20.75
C THR A 121 8.22 1.05 22.01
N GLU A 122 9.19 0.13 22.03
CA GLU A 122 9.76 -0.41 23.27
C GLU A 122 10.10 0.80 24.18
N ASP A 123 9.48 0.84 25.36
CA ASP A 123 9.57 1.89 26.39
C ASP A 123 8.80 3.21 26.17
N LYS A 124 8.28 3.49 24.97
CA LYS A 124 7.58 4.77 24.70
C LYS A 124 6.07 4.64 24.49
N TYR A 125 5.63 3.56 23.86
CA TYR A 125 4.22 3.36 23.55
C TYR A 125 3.86 1.89 23.76
N ASP A 126 2.81 1.66 24.54
CA ASP A 126 2.25 0.33 24.77
C ASP A 126 1.47 -0.13 23.52
N VAL A 127 2.21 -0.59 22.52
CA VAL A 127 1.68 -1.08 21.24
C VAL A 127 2.09 -2.53 21.03
N THR A 128 1.10 -3.41 21.02
CA THR A 128 1.26 -4.81 20.62
C THR A 128 1.19 -4.91 19.10
N THR A 129 2.14 -5.59 18.46
CA THR A 129 2.15 -5.73 17.00
C THR A 129 2.41 -7.16 16.55
N PHE A 130 1.85 -7.52 15.40
CA PHE A 130 2.00 -8.84 14.78
C PHE A 130 2.13 -8.71 13.27
N LEU A 131 2.89 -9.60 12.63
CA LEU A 131 3.18 -9.56 11.20
C LEU A 131 2.62 -10.76 10.46
N LEU A 132 1.89 -10.48 9.38
CA LEU A 132 1.47 -11.40 8.34
C LEU A 132 2.19 -11.05 7.05
N ASP A 133 2.97 -11.96 6.49
CA ASP A 133 3.66 -11.74 5.23
C ASP A 133 3.80 -13.07 4.46
N ILE A 134 3.90 -12.99 3.13
CA ILE A 134 4.12 -14.16 2.29
C ILE A 134 5.60 -14.58 2.27
N ASP A 135 6.50 -13.64 2.58
CA ASP A 135 7.94 -13.83 2.53
C ASP A 135 8.45 -14.72 3.68
N ALA A 136 8.69 -15.99 3.36
CA ALA A 136 9.22 -17.01 4.26
C ALA A 136 10.58 -16.66 4.92
N ARG A 137 11.26 -15.59 4.45
CA ARG A 137 12.59 -15.19 4.92
C ARG A 137 12.55 -14.34 6.19
N LEU A 138 11.39 -13.78 6.51
CA LEU A 138 11.18 -12.95 7.69
C LEU A 138 11.28 -13.78 8.97
N VAL A 139 11.31 -13.12 10.12
CA VAL A 139 11.38 -13.78 11.44
C VAL A 139 10.32 -13.17 12.34
N PHE A 140 9.76 -13.97 13.26
CA PHE A 140 8.68 -13.54 14.17
C PHE A 140 7.40 -13.06 13.44
N PHE A 141 6.87 -13.89 12.55
CA PHE A 141 5.69 -13.61 11.74
C PHE A 141 4.91 -14.91 11.47
N ALA A 142 3.66 -14.80 11.01
CA ALA A 142 2.95 -15.93 10.42
C ALA A 142 2.98 -15.81 8.89
N GLN A 143 3.41 -16.89 8.21
CA GLN A 143 3.45 -16.89 6.76
C GLN A 143 2.01 -16.94 6.20
N PHE A 144 1.64 -15.89 5.47
CA PHE A 144 0.26 -15.61 5.10
C PHE A 144 0.15 -15.07 3.67
N ASN A 145 -0.77 -15.64 2.91
CA ASN A 145 -1.12 -15.12 1.59
C ASN A 145 -2.34 -14.19 1.69
N MET A 146 -2.07 -12.89 1.62
CA MET A 146 -3.11 -11.83 1.71
C MET A 146 -4.18 -11.86 0.62
N LEU A 147 -3.98 -12.57 -0.50
CA LEU A 147 -4.94 -12.61 -1.59
C LEU A 147 -6.01 -13.70 -1.42
N ASN A 148 -5.72 -14.75 -0.68
CA ASN A 148 -6.67 -15.84 -0.43
C ASN A 148 -6.89 -16.12 1.06
N GLY A 149 -6.20 -15.43 1.96
CA GLY A 149 -6.34 -15.62 3.41
C GLY A 149 -5.68 -16.90 3.92
N HIS A 150 -4.80 -17.53 3.15
CA HIS A 150 -4.20 -18.81 3.53
C HIS A 150 -2.97 -18.64 4.42
N PHE A 151 -2.90 -19.42 5.51
CA PHE A 151 -1.72 -19.59 6.34
C PHE A 151 -0.94 -20.82 5.85
N PHE A 152 0.35 -20.67 5.57
CA PHE A 152 1.16 -21.77 5.03
C PHE A 152 1.54 -22.81 6.08
N GLU A 153 1.65 -22.39 7.34
CA GLU A 153 1.68 -23.29 8.49
C GLU A 153 0.37 -23.11 9.23
N GLU A 154 -0.63 -23.94 8.91
CA GLU A 154 -2.00 -23.73 9.41
C GLU A 154 -2.06 -23.81 10.94
N ASP A 155 -1.43 -24.81 11.55
CA ASP A 155 -1.49 -25.00 13.01
C ASP A 155 -0.80 -23.86 13.78
N THR A 156 0.46 -23.53 13.43
CA THR A 156 1.26 -22.52 14.13
C THR A 156 0.83 -21.11 13.75
N GLY A 157 0.56 -20.85 12.47
CA GLY A 157 0.17 -19.53 11.98
C GLY A 157 -1.22 -19.12 12.46
N CYS A 158 -2.21 -20.02 12.40
CA CYS A 158 -3.55 -19.72 12.89
C CYS A 158 -3.57 -19.61 14.43
N ALA A 159 -2.81 -20.44 15.15
CA ALA A 159 -2.69 -20.31 16.59
C ALA A 159 -2.01 -18.99 17.01
N ALA A 160 -0.94 -18.60 16.32
CA ALA A 160 -0.21 -17.36 16.62
C ALA A 160 -1.06 -16.10 16.40
N ILE A 161 -1.81 -16.03 15.29
CA ILE A 161 -2.70 -14.89 15.07
C ILE A 161 -3.89 -14.89 16.04
N SER A 162 -4.41 -16.06 16.41
CA SER A 162 -5.49 -16.18 17.40
C SER A 162 -5.02 -15.69 18.77
N THR A 163 -3.82 -16.11 19.18
CA THR A 163 -3.15 -15.64 20.41
C THR A 163 -2.97 -14.11 20.39
N PHE A 164 -2.53 -13.55 19.27
CA PHE A 164 -2.43 -12.09 19.12
C PHE A 164 -3.80 -11.41 19.26
N PHE A 165 -4.86 -11.94 18.64
CA PHE A 165 -6.21 -11.39 18.77
C PHE A 165 -6.77 -11.50 20.20
N GLU A 166 -6.46 -12.57 20.92
CA GLU A 166 -6.84 -12.74 22.33
C GLU A 166 -6.09 -11.77 23.25
N ALA A 167 -4.83 -11.45 22.94
CA ALA A 167 -4.03 -10.49 23.67
C ALA A 167 -4.42 -9.02 23.35
N CYS A 168 -5.07 -8.77 22.21
CA CYS A 168 -5.46 -7.43 21.78
C CYS A 168 -6.39 -6.79 22.80
N ASN A 169 -5.97 -5.64 23.34
CA ASN A 169 -6.78 -4.87 24.26
C ASN A 169 -6.94 -3.43 23.74
N GLY A 170 -8.14 -2.84 23.83
CA GLY A 170 -8.40 -1.48 23.35
C GLY A 170 -8.34 -1.34 21.83
N ARG A 171 -7.99 -0.16 21.33
CA ARG A 171 -8.12 0.16 19.90
C ARG A 171 -7.07 -0.58 19.06
N SER A 172 -7.54 -1.42 18.16
CA SER A 172 -6.72 -2.20 17.22
C SER A 172 -6.79 -1.64 15.80
N ILE A 173 -5.75 -1.90 15.00
CA ILE A 173 -5.60 -1.50 13.61
C ILE A 173 -5.06 -2.65 12.77
N ILE A 174 -5.55 -2.80 11.54
CA ILE A 174 -4.93 -3.61 10.49
C ILE A 174 -4.27 -2.71 9.45
N PHE A 175 -2.94 -2.57 9.51
CA PHE A 175 -2.14 -1.86 8.52
C PHE A 175 -1.70 -2.84 7.42
N CYS A 176 -1.83 -2.47 6.14
CA CYS A 176 -1.47 -3.36 5.06
C CYS A 176 -0.65 -2.64 3.98
N ASP A 177 0.38 -3.29 3.43
CA ASP A 177 1.20 -2.81 2.29
C ASP A 177 1.55 -3.97 1.31
N PRO A 178 0.80 -4.19 0.23
CA PRO A 178 0.80 -5.29 -0.68
C PRO A 178 1.47 -4.78 -1.97
N PRO A 179 1.67 -5.69 -2.92
CA PRO A 179 2.15 -5.29 -4.23
C PRO A 179 1.22 -4.26 -4.89
N PHE A 180 1.78 -3.21 -5.53
CA PHE A 180 1.05 -2.13 -6.24
C PHE A 180 -0.03 -2.55 -7.23
N SER A 181 -0.02 -3.82 -7.58
CA SER A 181 -0.73 -4.40 -8.70
C SER A 181 -1.46 -5.68 -8.27
N VAL A 182 -1.69 -5.80 -6.95
CA VAL A 182 -2.48 -6.85 -6.32
C VAL A 182 -3.93 -6.82 -6.81
N MET A 183 -4.54 -8.00 -6.92
CA MET A 183 -5.97 -8.10 -7.18
C MET A 183 -6.76 -7.68 -5.96
N LEU A 184 -7.66 -6.74 -6.16
CA LEU A 184 -8.17 -6.04 -5.02
C LEU A 184 -9.33 -6.71 -4.30
N GLN A 185 -10.32 -7.16 -5.06
CA GLN A 185 -11.50 -7.78 -4.49
C GLN A 185 -11.12 -8.96 -3.57
N PRO A 186 -10.20 -9.87 -3.96
CA PRO A 186 -9.73 -10.93 -3.05
C PRO A 186 -8.99 -10.39 -1.81
N LEU A 187 -8.12 -9.39 -1.98
CA LEU A 187 -7.44 -8.74 -0.85
C LEU A 187 -8.45 -8.16 0.16
N MET A 188 -9.50 -7.50 -0.31
CA MET A 188 -10.53 -6.92 0.55
C MET A 188 -11.32 -7.99 1.29
N VAL A 189 -11.61 -9.13 0.66
CA VAL A 189 -12.26 -10.28 1.32
C VAL A 189 -11.37 -10.79 2.45
N ALA A 190 -10.07 -11.02 2.19
CA ALA A 190 -9.14 -11.49 3.20
C ALA A 190 -8.98 -10.50 4.38
N LEU A 191 -8.80 -9.21 4.10
CA LEU A 191 -8.68 -8.19 5.15
C LEU A 191 -9.98 -8.02 5.96
N THR A 192 -11.14 -8.21 5.34
CA THR A 192 -12.43 -8.15 6.05
C THR A 192 -12.58 -9.34 6.99
N SER A 193 -12.21 -10.55 6.54
CA SER A 193 -12.20 -11.74 7.38
C SER A 193 -11.25 -11.62 8.59
N LEU A 194 -10.05 -11.06 8.39
CA LEU A 194 -9.12 -10.77 9.48
C LEU A 194 -9.71 -9.79 10.50
N MET A 195 -10.40 -8.76 10.04
CA MET A 195 -11.04 -7.78 10.93
C MET A 195 -12.24 -8.35 11.68
N GLU A 196 -13.08 -9.15 11.02
CA GLU A 196 -14.17 -9.86 11.70
C GLU A 196 -13.62 -10.77 12.80
N SER A 197 -12.50 -11.46 12.54
CA SER A 197 -11.83 -12.31 13.51
C SER A 197 -11.27 -11.49 14.68
N MET A 198 -10.62 -10.35 14.40
CA MET A 198 -10.12 -9.44 15.43
C MET A 198 -11.24 -8.83 16.28
N LYS A 199 -12.40 -8.54 15.69
CA LYS A 199 -13.58 -7.99 16.39
C LYS A 199 -14.32 -9.00 17.27
N LYS A 200 -14.22 -10.30 16.96
CA LYS A 200 -14.83 -11.34 17.82
C LYS A 200 -14.20 -11.37 19.22
N ASN A 201 -12.95 -10.92 19.34
CA ASN A 201 -12.17 -10.99 20.56
C ASN A 201 -11.99 -9.63 21.27
N GLY A 202 -12.63 -8.54 20.78
CA GLY A 202 -12.54 -7.19 21.38
C GLY A 202 -13.12 -6.04 20.54
N THR A 203 -12.87 -4.79 20.93
CA THR A 203 -13.30 -3.56 20.21
C THR A 203 -12.28 -3.14 19.13
N GLY A 204 -12.38 -3.72 17.92
CA GLY A 204 -11.46 -3.42 16.80
C GLY A 204 -11.95 -2.30 15.85
N GLU A 205 -11.08 -1.32 15.56
CA GLU A 205 -11.27 -0.31 14.50
C GLU A 205 -10.27 -0.56 13.33
N PHE A 206 -10.31 0.24 12.26
CA PHE A 206 -9.52 0.00 11.03
C PHE A 206 -8.57 1.15 10.69
N LEU A 207 -7.34 0.84 10.26
CA LEU A 207 -6.44 1.79 9.59
C LEU A 207 -5.67 1.07 8.48
N ARG A 208 -6.24 1.05 7.27
CA ARG A 208 -5.70 0.34 6.10
C ARG A 208 -4.79 1.24 5.25
N TYR A 209 -4.09 0.69 4.26
CA TYR A 209 -3.28 1.49 3.32
C TYR A 209 -3.32 0.94 1.88
N PHE A 210 -4.42 1.03 1.11
CA PHE A 210 -4.40 0.72 -0.35
C PHE A 210 -4.95 1.76 -1.27
N LYS A 211 -4.33 1.88 -2.46
CA LYS A 211 -4.85 2.55 -3.67
C LYS A 211 -6.23 2.02 -4.07
N LEU A 212 -7.29 2.44 -3.37
CA LEU A 212 -8.66 2.01 -3.57
C LEU A 212 -9.74 2.99 -3.14
N PRO A 213 -10.92 2.94 -3.76
CA PRO A 213 -12.05 3.70 -3.30
C PRO A 213 -12.61 3.04 -2.03
N ILE A 214 -12.00 3.33 -0.89
CA ILE A 214 -12.64 3.25 0.42
C ILE A 214 -12.98 4.70 0.83
N ARG A 215 -13.95 4.86 1.74
CA ARG A 215 -14.66 6.11 2.09
C ARG A 215 -13.80 7.38 2.07
N HIS A 216 -12.54 7.31 2.54
CA HIS A 216 -11.66 8.48 2.58
C HIS A 216 -10.26 8.20 2.03
N VAL A 217 -9.81 9.08 1.14
CA VAL A 217 -8.42 9.19 0.69
C VAL A 217 -7.78 10.35 1.45
N LEU A 218 -6.73 10.09 2.21
CA LEU A 218 -5.99 11.17 2.87
C LEU A 218 -5.06 11.86 1.89
N PRO A 219 -4.88 13.19 2.00
CA PRO A 219 -4.04 13.97 1.09
C PRO A 219 -2.54 13.82 1.41
N PHE A 220 -2.16 12.92 2.32
CA PHE A 220 -0.76 12.70 2.70
C PHE A 220 -0.07 11.81 1.68
N GLN A 221 1.13 12.21 1.27
CA GLN A 221 1.94 11.45 0.32
C GLN A 221 2.83 10.52 1.11
N VAL A 222 2.88 9.27 0.68
CA VAL A 222 3.73 8.30 1.35
C VAL A 222 5.13 8.37 0.80
N THR A 223 6.07 8.59 1.70
CA THR A 223 7.48 8.68 1.36
C THR A 223 8.15 7.34 1.64
N TYR A 224 8.99 6.92 0.71
CA TYR A 224 9.76 5.68 0.77
C TYR A 224 11.25 6.00 0.68
N GLU A 225 12.11 5.21 1.31
CA GLU A 225 13.56 5.41 1.25
C GLU A 225 14.07 5.40 -0.21
N ARG A 226 14.83 6.44 -0.56
CA ARG A 226 15.42 6.72 -1.89
C ARG A 226 14.47 7.06 -3.04
N HIS A 227 13.24 7.48 -2.76
CA HIS A 227 12.49 8.32 -3.73
C HIS A 227 13.04 9.76 -3.87
N CYS A 228 14.16 10.07 -3.20
CA CYS A 228 14.78 11.39 -3.10
C CYS A 228 15.80 11.74 -4.21
N HIS A 229 16.22 10.79 -5.06
CA HIS A 229 17.33 11.00 -6.02
C HIS A 229 16.90 11.34 -7.45
N SER A 230 15.66 11.75 -7.66
CA SER A 230 15.27 12.43 -8.90
C SER A 230 14.47 13.66 -8.55
N ASN A 231 14.89 14.84 -9.03
CA ASN A 231 14.15 16.12 -9.01
C ASN A 231 12.76 16.07 -9.68
N ARG A 232 12.23 14.88 -9.93
CA ARG A 232 10.93 14.57 -10.52
C ARG A 232 10.44 13.24 -9.96
N ARG A 233 9.48 13.30 -9.04
CA ARG A 233 8.26 12.45 -8.94
C ARG A 233 7.82 12.33 -7.49
N VAL A 234 7.00 13.30 -7.11
CA VAL A 234 6.01 13.25 -6.03
C VAL A 234 5.41 11.84 -5.93
N SER A 235 5.36 11.25 -4.72
CA SER A 235 4.80 9.91 -4.52
C SER A 235 3.33 9.86 -4.94
N ILE A 236 2.98 8.90 -5.80
CA ILE A 236 1.60 8.70 -6.25
C ILE A 236 0.74 7.91 -5.24
N VAL A 237 1.36 7.41 -4.18
CA VAL A 237 0.72 6.52 -3.20
C VAL A 237 0.14 7.35 -2.06
N ARG A 238 -1.11 7.04 -1.70
CA ARG A 238 -1.91 7.75 -0.70
C ARG A 238 -2.36 6.76 0.38
N LEU A 239 -2.64 7.28 1.57
CA LEU A 239 -3.23 6.53 2.68
C LEU A 239 -4.76 6.51 2.54
N PHE A 240 -5.36 5.33 2.73
CA PHE A 240 -6.79 5.09 2.58
C PHE A 240 -7.30 4.43 3.82
N THR A 241 -8.25 5.07 4.50
CA THR A 241 -8.62 4.69 5.85
C THR A 241 -10.13 4.67 6.02
N ASP A 242 -10.58 3.80 6.93
CA ASP A 242 -11.95 3.77 7.41
C ASP A 242 -12.15 4.77 8.58
N LEU A 243 -11.07 5.33 9.13
CA LEU A 243 -11.16 6.34 10.19
C LEU A 243 -11.79 7.65 9.69
N PRO A 244 -12.42 8.40 10.60
CA PRO A 244 -12.82 9.77 10.31
C PRO A 244 -11.58 10.61 9.94
N PRO A 245 -11.54 11.24 8.75
CA PRO A 245 -10.37 12.00 8.32
C PRO A 245 -10.02 13.19 9.21
N LYS A 246 -11.00 13.72 9.94
CA LYS A 246 -10.80 14.78 10.94
C LYS A 246 -9.87 14.38 12.08
N ASP A 247 -9.82 13.08 12.40
CA ASP A 247 -9.05 12.57 13.53
C ASP A 247 -7.58 12.33 13.14
N ILE A 248 -7.23 12.42 11.84
CA ILE A 248 -5.88 12.19 11.35
C ILE A 248 -5.23 13.52 11.00
N ARG A 249 -4.34 13.97 11.88
CA ARG A 249 -3.56 15.18 11.69
C ARG A 249 -2.50 15.01 10.60
N PRO A 250 -2.11 16.10 9.92
CA PRO A 250 -1.02 16.09 8.95
C PRO A 250 0.34 15.84 9.62
N PRO A 251 1.33 15.27 8.89
CA PRO A 251 2.69 15.18 9.39
C PRO A 251 3.27 16.57 9.65
N PRO A 252 4.13 16.73 10.68
CA PRO A 252 4.81 17.99 10.96
C PRO A 252 5.56 18.51 9.73
N GLY A 253 5.41 19.79 9.42
CA GLY A 253 6.06 20.44 8.26
C GLY A 253 5.30 20.32 6.93
N LEU A 254 4.18 19.59 6.87
CA LEU A 254 3.32 19.60 5.68
C LEU A 254 2.35 20.79 5.74
N GLU A 255 2.50 21.71 4.78
CA GLU A 255 1.54 22.81 4.58
C GLU A 255 0.15 22.24 4.26
N SER A 256 -0.76 22.43 5.20
CA SER A 256 -2.11 21.89 5.13
C SER A 256 -3.09 22.78 5.88
N GLN A 257 -4.35 22.66 5.50
CA GLN A 257 -5.47 23.39 6.08
C GLN A 257 -6.60 22.41 6.43
N PHE A 258 -7.36 22.71 7.47
CA PHE A 258 -8.56 21.93 7.79
C PHE A 258 -9.76 22.50 7.02
N CYS A 259 -10.46 21.64 6.30
CA CYS A 259 -11.70 22.01 5.61
C CYS A 259 -12.89 21.64 6.50
N GLU A 260 -13.62 22.65 6.99
CA GLU A 260 -14.79 22.47 7.85
C GLU A 260 -15.93 21.73 7.14
N ASP A 261 -16.20 22.01 5.86
CA ASP A 261 -17.27 21.33 5.12
C ASP A 261 -16.98 19.83 4.90
N CYS A 262 -15.71 19.48 4.69
CA CYS A 262 -15.30 18.09 4.46
C CYS A 262 -14.84 17.37 5.73
N GLN A 263 -14.72 18.08 6.86
CA GLN A 263 -14.19 17.57 8.12
C GLN A 263 -12.88 16.78 7.93
N ARG A 264 -11.90 17.40 7.25
CA ARG A 264 -10.60 16.77 6.96
C ARG A 264 -9.51 17.79 6.67
N TYR A 265 -8.27 17.39 6.88
CA TYR A 265 -7.12 18.14 6.38
C TYR A 265 -6.97 17.97 4.87
N SER A 266 -6.58 19.05 4.18
CA SER A 266 -6.25 19.10 2.76
C SER A 266 -4.99 19.94 2.54
N SER A 267 -4.38 19.84 1.36
CA SER A 267 -3.32 20.78 0.96
C SER A 267 -3.86 22.21 0.96
N VAL A 268 -3.00 23.18 1.24
CA VAL A 268 -3.31 24.61 1.09
C VAL A 268 -3.77 24.94 -0.33
N ASP A 269 -3.21 24.26 -1.33
CA ASP A 269 -3.57 24.40 -2.75
C ASP A 269 -4.79 23.57 -3.20
N ASN A 270 -5.52 22.95 -2.27
CA ASN A 270 -6.71 22.16 -2.57
C ASN A 270 -7.98 22.84 -2.04
N PRO A 271 -8.49 23.89 -2.72
CA PRO A 271 -9.71 24.55 -2.29
C PRO A 271 -10.92 23.61 -2.36
N HIS A 272 -11.87 23.83 -1.44
CA HIS A 272 -13.16 23.15 -1.47
C HIS A 272 -13.94 23.57 -2.72
N CYS A 273 -14.58 22.62 -3.40
CA CYS A 273 -15.50 22.93 -4.48
C CYS A 273 -16.95 22.89 -3.96
N ASP A 274 -17.61 24.04 -3.90
CA ASP A 274 -18.98 24.18 -3.39
C ASP A 274 -20.03 23.41 -4.21
N ILE A 275 -19.74 23.13 -5.49
CA ILE A 275 -20.63 22.38 -6.38
C ILE A 275 -20.47 20.88 -6.15
N CYS A 276 -19.24 20.39 -6.05
CA CYS A 276 -18.95 18.98 -5.77
C CYS A 276 -19.13 18.62 -4.28
N LYS A 277 -19.19 19.62 -3.40
CA LYS A 277 -19.12 19.47 -1.93
C LYS A 277 -17.91 18.64 -1.49
N ALA A 278 -16.77 18.91 -2.11
CA ALA A 278 -15.52 18.17 -1.87
C ALA A 278 -14.27 18.97 -2.23
N CYS A 279 -13.17 18.79 -1.49
CA CYS A 279 -11.82 19.18 -1.93
C CYS A 279 -11.29 18.14 -2.93
N THR A 280 -11.22 18.48 -4.22
CA THR A 280 -11.05 17.49 -5.29
C THR A 280 -9.66 17.48 -5.92
N THR A 281 -8.80 18.44 -5.59
CA THR A 281 -7.45 18.55 -6.15
C THR A 281 -6.59 17.41 -5.61
N LEU A 282 -6.21 16.49 -6.49
CA LEU A 282 -5.43 15.30 -6.12
C LEU A 282 -3.92 15.55 -6.16
N HIS A 283 -3.47 16.38 -7.11
CA HIS A 283 -2.08 16.73 -7.35
C HIS A 283 -1.98 17.94 -8.27
N GLY A 284 -0.90 18.70 -8.12
CA GLY A 284 -0.64 19.88 -8.95
C GLY A 284 -1.59 21.03 -8.62
N PRO A 285 -1.80 21.96 -9.58
CA PRO A 285 -2.60 23.15 -9.35
C PRO A 285 -4.09 22.85 -9.10
N PRO A 286 -4.84 23.78 -8.48
CA PRO A 286 -6.24 23.61 -8.14
C PRO A 286 -7.11 23.12 -9.30
N TYR A 287 -7.92 22.10 -9.05
CA TYR A 287 -8.87 21.57 -10.04
C TYR A 287 -10.04 22.54 -10.23
N VAL A 288 -10.53 22.63 -11.46
CA VAL A 288 -11.68 23.49 -11.83
C VAL A 288 -12.92 22.62 -12.04
N HIS A 289 -14.06 23.05 -11.48
CA HIS A 289 -15.33 22.37 -11.69
C HIS A 289 -15.78 22.49 -13.14
N CYS A 290 -16.15 21.36 -13.75
CA CYS A 290 -16.77 21.32 -15.06
C CYS A 290 -18.24 20.92 -14.93
N ASN A 291 -19.15 21.87 -15.14
CA ASN A 291 -20.60 21.66 -15.03
C ASN A 291 -21.10 20.55 -15.98
N ALA A 292 -20.62 20.53 -17.22
CA ALA A 292 -21.01 19.51 -18.20
C ALA A 292 -20.55 18.08 -17.82
N CYS A 293 -19.45 17.96 -17.06
CA CYS A 293 -18.99 16.67 -16.54
C CYS A 293 -19.51 16.37 -15.12
N SER A 294 -20.15 17.35 -14.47
CA SER A 294 -20.49 17.36 -13.04
C SER A 294 -19.33 16.92 -12.13
N ARG A 295 -18.08 17.29 -12.50
CA ARG A 295 -16.86 16.88 -11.81
C ARG A 295 -15.76 17.92 -11.93
N CYS A 296 -14.95 18.05 -10.88
CA CYS A 296 -13.72 18.82 -10.91
C CYS A 296 -12.62 18.10 -11.70
N ARG A 297 -11.84 18.86 -12.47
CA ARG A 297 -10.81 18.33 -13.38
C ARG A 297 -9.52 19.14 -13.28
N PRO A 298 -8.37 18.54 -13.66
CA PRO A 298 -7.11 19.27 -13.71
C PRO A 298 -7.19 20.51 -14.60
N PRO A 299 -6.57 21.64 -14.22
CA PRO A 299 -6.58 22.85 -15.03
C PRO A 299 -5.81 22.68 -16.35
N GLY A 300 -5.99 23.62 -17.29
CA GLY A 300 -5.34 23.60 -18.60
C GLY A 300 -6.02 22.72 -19.66
N ARG A 301 -7.21 22.20 -19.34
CA ARG A 301 -8.08 21.45 -20.25
C ARG A 301 -9.50 22.03 -20.19
N VAL A 302 -10.32 21.75 -21.19
CA VAL A 302 -11.71 22.22 -21.27
C VAL A 302 -12.63 21.10 -21.73
N HIS A 303 -13.91 21.23 -21.42
CA HIS A 303 -14.93 20.32 -21.93
C HIS A 303 -15.14 20.55 -23.42
N CYS A 304 -15.08 19.50 -24.23
CA CYS A 304 -15.47 19.54 -25.64
C CYS A 304 -16.90 19.00 -25.77
N ASN A 305 -17.83 19.89 -26.08
CA ASN A 305 -19.27 19.55 -26.18
C ASN A 305 -19.53 18.50 -27.26
N THR A 306 -18.72 18.49 -28.33
CA THR A 306 -18.88 17.53 -29.44
C THR A 306 -18.52 16.10 -29.04
N CYS A 307 -17.49 15.90 -28.22
CA CYS A 307 -17.07 14.55 -27.81
C CYS A 307 -17.57 14.14 -26.42
N GLY A 308 -18.14 15.08 -25.66
CA GLY A 308 -18.58 14.87 -24.28
C GLY A 308 -17.43 14.59 -23.31
N ARG A 309 -16.19 14.97 -23.66
CA ARG A 309 -14.98 14.66 -22.86
C ARG A 309 -14.22 15.93 -22.49
N TYR A 310 -13.53 15.84 -21.36
CA TYR A 310 -12.60 16.88 -20.90
C TYR A 310 -11.23 16.69 -21.56
N THR A 311 -10.84 17.62 -22.42
CA THR A 311 -9.73 17.47 -23.37
C THR A 311 -8.82 18.70 -23.40
N GLY A 312 -7.68 18.62 -24.10
CA GLY A 312 -6.82 19.78 -24.31
C GLY A 312 -7.53 20.89 -25.09
N PHE A 313 -7.18 22.15 -24.81
CA PHE A 313 -7.81 23.33 -25.43
C PHE A 313 -7.86 23.28 -26.96
N PHE A 314 -6.75 22.88 -27.60
CA PHE A 314 -6.68 22.71 -29.05
C PHE A 314 -7.65 21.66 -29.60
N HIS A 315 -7.87 20.55 -28.89
CA HIS A 315 -8.84 19.53 -29.30
C HIS A 315 -10.27 20.08 -29.25
N ALA A 316 -10.63 20.80 -28.18
CA ALA A 316 -11.95 21.39 -28.07
C ALA A 316 -12.20 22.47 -29.15
N LEU A 317 -11.20 23.28 -29.49
CA LEU A 317 -11.32 24.30 -30.56
C LEU A 317 -11.45 23.69 -31.96
N LEU A 318 -10.64 22.69 -32.30
CA LEU A 318 -10.65 22.06 -33.62
C LEU A 318 -11.96 21.34 -33.93
N TYR A 319 -12.59 20.74 -32.92
CA TYR A 319 -13.89 20.09 -33.07
C TYR A 319 -15.06 21.08 -32.93
N GLY A 320 -14.89 22.17 -32.19
CA GLY A 320 -15.88 23.27 -32.13
C GLY A 320 -16.00 24.07 -33.44
N ARG A 321 -14.91 24.22 -34.22
CA ARG A 321 -14.94 24.90 -35.52
C ARG A 321 -15.53 24.07 -36.68
N ARG A 322 -15.72 22.77 -36.52
CA ARG A 322 -16.35 21.92 -37.56
C ARG A 322 -17.88 22.02 -37.59
N GLN A 323 -18.49 22.85 -36.74
CA GLN A 323 -19.94 23.02 -36.63
C GLN A 323 -20.40 24.48 -36.82
N THR A 324 -19.73 25.29 -37.64
CA THR A 324 -20.43 26.43 -38.27
C THR A 324 -21.26 25.89 -39.43
N PRO A 325 -22.61 25.98 -39.40
CA PRO A 325 -23.45 25.53 -40.51
C PRO A 325 -23.17 26.39 -41.75
N GLN A 326 -23.14 25.75 -42.92
CA GLN A 326 -23.50 26.41 -44.18
C GLN A 326 -25.01 26.49 -44.27
#